data_AF-A0A9E2Q1J8-F1
#
_entry.id   AF-A0A9E2Q1J8-F1
#
_cell.length_a   1.000
_cell.length_b   1.000
_cell.length_c   1.000
_cell.angle_alpha   90.00
_cell.angle_beta   90.00
_cell.angle_gamma   90.00
#
_symmetry.space_group_name_H-M   'P 1'
#
loop_
_entity.id
_entity.type
_entity.pdbx_description
1 polymer ?
#
loop_
_entity_poly.entity_id
_entity_poly.type
_entity_poly.pdbx_seq_one_letter_code
_entity_poly.pdbx_strand_id
1 'polypeptide(L)'
;MKNSSIKPESDFEHNLKWLMFFRVLFTSLLLGSTIVIQLGQTPSPLALPLLFLYGLIAVIFLLSFVYSLIFRRIKKRRLLFTYTQISIDTFFVTMIIFVTGGFSSVFSLLYLVVIIYSSMLLFRKGSIIMAAFCSIQYGIMVDLEYYGILKPFIMDEALAASNYDVSQVFYKIVITMAACFAVAFLSSLLSEQARKTKKELLAMEDHVKRVEKMAAMGEMAAGLAHEIKNPLASLAGSIQLLREDIKYDPDNDKLMQIILREANRLSSLVSDFLLFAKPQAGKVEAIELAKALTETIELFEKDTKRSNRISINKDFISDIWIEMDPTHLLQILWNLLLNAAEA
;
A
#
# COMPACT_ATOMS: atom_id res chain seq x y z
N MET A 1 -17.80 10.79 -3.41
CA MET A 1 -17.16 9.48 -3.14
C MET A 1 -16.26 9.61 -1.91
N LYS A 2 -16.46 8.74 -0.92
CA LYS A 2 -15.86 8.83 0.42
C LYS A 2 -14.36 8.51 0.31
N ASN A 3 -13.52 9.48 0.60
CA ASN A 3 -12.06 9.34 0.57
C ASN A 3 -11.62 8.37 1.68
N SER A 4 -11.59 7.07 1.40
CA SER A 4 -11.07 6.05 2.31
C SER A 4 -9.55 6.04 2.21
N SER A 5 -8.92 7.13 2.65
CA SER A 5 -7.54 7.07 3.10
C SER A 5 -7.54 6.14 4.31
N ILE A 6 -7.22 4.87 4.10
CA ILE A 6 -6.99 3.90 5.19
C ILE A 6 -5.81 4.46 5.97
N LYS A 7 -6.11 5.19 7.05
CA LYS A 7 -5.08 5.67 7.96
C LYS A 7 -4.43 4.44 8.59
N PRO A 8 -3.12 4.44 8.84
CA PRO A 8 -2.45 3.33 9.55
C PRO A 8 -3.13 3.00 10.89
N GLU A 9 -3.87 3.94 11.48
CA GLU A 9 -4.71 3.73 12.67
C GLU A 9 -5.90 2.78 12.43
N SER A 10 -6.53 2.76 11.25
CA SER A 10 -7.68 1.89 10.97
C SER A 10 -7.28 0.43 10.78
N ASP A 11 -6.11 0.19 10.19
CA ASP A 11 -5.56 -1.16 10.04
C ASP A 11 -5.17 -1.76 11.40
N PHE A 12 -4.55 -0.95 12.26
CA PHE A 12 -4.22 -1.38 13.62
C PHE A 12 -5.47 -1.69 14.45
N GLU A 13 -6.51 -0.84 14.36
CA GLU A 13 -7.80 -1.08 15.01
C GLU A 13 -8.51 -2.32 14.48
N HIS A 14 -8.45 -2.58 13.18
CA HIS A 14 -9.00 -3.78 12.56
C HIS A 14 -8.27 -5.04 13.03
N ASN A 15 -6.93 -5.03 13.03
CA ASN A 15 -6.12 -6.15 13.49
C ASN A 15 -6.37 -6.45 14.98
N LEU A 16 -6.54 -5.42 15.82
CA LEU A 16 -6.84 -5.61 17.24
C LEU A 16 -8.25 -6.19 17.46
N LYS A 17 -9.23 -5.80 16.64
CA LYS A 17 -10.57 -6.42 16.67
C LYS A 17 -10.53 -7.88 16.27
N TRP A 18 -9.76 -8.23 15.25
CA TRP A 18 -9.51 -9.61 14.86
C TRP A 18 -8.83 -10.41 15.98
N LEU A 19 -7.88 -9.81 16.70
CA LEU A 19 -7.29 -10.45 17.89
C LEU A 19 -8.37 -10.76 18.92
N MET A 20 -9.21 -9.78 19.27
CA MET A 20 -10.29 -9.98 20.24
C MET A 20 -11.28 -11.07 19.77
N PHE A 21 -11.58 -11.11 18.47
CA PHE A 21 -12.42 -12.14 17.87
C PHE A 21 -11.78 -13.53 17.93
N PHE A 22 -10.54 -13.69 17.47
CA PHE A 22 -9.83 -14.97 17.50
C PHE A 22 -9.61 -15.46 18.92
N ARG A 23 -9.36 -14.56 19.87
CA ARG A 23 -9.28 -14.89 21.29
C ARG A 23 -10.59 -15.50 21.79
N VAL A 24 -11.73 -14.85 21.53
CA VAL A 24 -13.05 -15.37 21.89
C VAL A 24 -13.37 -16.68 21.19
N LEU A 25 -13.04 -16.80 19.90
CA LEU A 25 -13.24 -18.02 19.12
C LEU A 25 -12.44 -19.18 19.73
N PHE A 26 -11.17 -18.95 20.02
CA PHE A 26 -10.29 -19.97 20.55
C PHE A 26 -10.67 -20.38 21.98
N THR A 27 -11.00 -19.41 22.84
CA THR A 27 -11.51 -19.67 24.19
C THR A 27 -12.86 -20.41 24.16
N SER A 28 -13.74 -20.11 23.20
CA SER A 28 -14.98 -20.86 22.98
C SER A 28 -14.72 -22.28 22.50
N LEU A 29 -13.70 -22.49 21.66
CA LEU A 29 -13.31 -23.81 21.18
C LEU A 29 -12.74 -24.67 22.31
N LEU A 30 -11.92 -24.08 23.20
CA LEU A 30 -11.48 -24.74 24.44
C LEU A 30 -12.66 -25.09 25.34
N LEU A 31 -13.62 -24.18 25.52
CA LEU A 31 -14.83 -24.45 26.30
C LEU A 31 -15.62 -25.62 25.67
N GLY A 32 -15.79 -25.60 24.34
CA GLY A 32 -16.47 -26.67 23.61
C GLY A 32 -15.79 -28.02 23.79
N SER A 33 -14.45 -28.10 23.69
CA SER A 33 -13.72 -29.36 23.86
C SER A 33 -13.91 -29.95 25.26
N THR A 34 -13.92 -29.11 26.31
CA THR A 34 -14.15 -29.57 27.69
C THR A 34 -15.55 -30.14 27.89
N ILE A 35 -16.58 -29.52 27.29
CA ILE A 35 -17.97 -30.00 27.35
C ILE A 35 -18.10 -31.35 26.64
N VAL A 36 -17.44 -31.52 25.49
CA VAL A 36 -17.45 -32.80 24.75
C VAL A 36 -16.80 -33.92 25.56
N ILE A 37 -15.66 -33.67 26.20
CA ILE A 37 -14.99 -34.64 27.08
C ILE A 37 -15.91 -35.02 28.26
N GLN A 38 -16.63 -34.03 28.81
CA GLN A 38 -17.59 -34.24 29.90
C GLN A 38 -18.84 -35.03 29.48
N LEU A 39 -19.27 -34.94 28.21
CA LEU A 39 -20.39 -35.71 27.67
C LEU A 39 -19.99 -37.15 27.30
N GLY A 40 -18.72 -37.36 26.91
CA GLY A 40 -18.22 -38.66 26.44
C GLY A 40 -17.69 -39.59 27.54
N GLN A 41 -17.42 -39.06 28.74
CA GLN A 41 -17.00 -39.82 29.91
C GLN A 41 -17.91 -39.44 31.10
N THR A 42 -17.86 -40.14 32.23
CA THR A 42 -18.54 -39.74 33.49
C THR A 42 -17.62 -39.00 34.50
N PRO A 43 -16.70 -38.09 34.12
CA PRO A 43 -15.97 -37.32 35.10
C PRO A 43 -16.96 -36.35 35.74
N SER A 44 -16.90 -36.27 37.07
CA SER A 44 -17.70 -35.32 37.82
C SER A 44 -17.47 -33.90 37.28
N PRO A 45 -18.52 -33.06 37.13
CA PRO A 45 -18.38 -31.65 36.77
C PRO A 45 -17.45 -30.87 37.71
N LEU A 46 -17.18 -31.41 38.90
CA LEU A 46 -16.28 -30.86 39.91
C LEU A 46 -14.86 -31.44 39.87
N ALA A 47 -14.45 -32.11 38.79
CA ALA A 47 -13.04 -32.48 38.64
C ALA A 47 -12.17 -31.20 38.70
N LEU A 48 -11.22 -31.19 39.64
CA LEU A 48 -10.37 -30.03 39.95
C LEU A 48 -9.73 -29.38 38.69
N PRO A 49 -9.20 -30.15 37.71
CA PRO A 49 -8.65 -29.58 36.47
C PRO A 49 -9.69 -28.85 35.61
N LEU A 50 -10.92 -29.38 35.49
CA LEU A 50 -11.99 -28.78 34.70
C LEU A 50 -12.48 -27.48 35.33
N LEU A 51 -12.61 -27.44 36.66
CA LEU A 51 -13.02 -26.23 37.38
C LEU A 51 -11.99 -25.10 37.23
N PHE A 52 -10.69 -25.42 37.31
CA PHE A 52 -9.62 -24.45 37.01
C PHE A 52 -9.69 -23.95 35.58
N LEU A 53 -9.92 -24.84 34.61
CA LEU A 53 -10.02 -24.46 33.20
C LEU A 53 -11.24 -23.58 32.93
N TYR A 54 -12.41 -23.87 33.52
CA TYR A 54 -13.60 -23.02 33.44
C TYR A 54 -13.37 -21.64 34.07
N GLY A 55 -12.72 -21.59 35.25
CA GLY A 55 -12.35 -20.33 35.89
C GLY A 55 -11.41 -19.50 35.02
N LEU A 56 -10.41 -20.15 34.41
CA LEU A 56 -9.47 -19.50 33.51
C LEU A 56 -10.16 -18.96 32.25
N ILE A 57 -11.07 -19.73 31.65
CA ILE A 57 -11.89 -19.31 30.51
C ILE A 57 -12.73 -18.08 30.88
N ALA A 58 -13.39 -18.09 32.04
CA ALA A 58 -14.19 -16.95 32.52
C ALA A 58 -13.33 -15.69 32.71
N VAL A 59 -12.13 -15.83 33.27
CA VAL A 59 -11.17 -14.72 33.42
C VAL A 59 -10.71 -14.19 32.06
N ILE A 60 -10.43 -15.06 31.09
CA ILE A 60 -10.05 -14.65 29.73
C ILE A 60 -11.18 -13.85 29.07
N PHE A 61 -12.43 -14.27 29.23
CA PHE A 61 -13.60 -13.54 28.71
C PHE A 61 -13.76 -12.18 29.39
N LEU A 62 -13.65 -12.12 30.72
CA LEU A 62 -13.73 -10.87 31.47
C LEU A 62 -12.63 -9.89 31.03
N LEU A 63 -11.39 -10.36 30.91
CA LEU A 63 -10.27 -9.55 30.44
C LEU A 63 -10.49 -9.05 29.01
N SER A 64 -11.00 -9.90 28.12
CA SER A 64 -11.33 -9.50 26.74
C SER A 64 -12.35 -8.36 26.71
N PHE A 65 -13.36 -8.42 27.57
CA PHE A 65 -14.36 -7.36 27.73
C PHE A 65 -13.74 -6.07 28.27
N VAL A 66 -12.93 -6.17 29.32
CA VAL A 66 -12.21 -5.02 29.92
C VAL A 66 -11.28 -4.36 28.91
N TYR A 67 -10.52 -5.13 28.14
CA TYR A 67 -9.63 -4.59 27.10
C TYR A 67 -10.40 -3.86 26.01
N SER A 68 -11.55 -4.38 25.58
CA SER A 68 -12.42 -3.72 24.60
C SER A 68 -12.92 -2.36 25.11
N LEU A 69 -13.22 -2.23 26.41
CA LEU A 69 -13.62 -0.96 27.04
C LEU A 69 -12.45 0.03 27.17
N ILE A 70 -11.29 -0.44 27.64
CA ILE A 70 -10.09 0.40 27.85
C ILE A 70 -9.54 0.90 26.51
N PHE A 71 -9.59 0.08 25.47
CA PHE A 71 -9.10 0.45 24.14
C PHE A 71 -9.78 1.69 23.57
N ARG A 72 -11.07 1.90 23.90
CA ARG A 72 -11.81 3.11 23.49
C ARG A 72 -11.28 4.38 24.16
N ARG A 73 -10.62 4.29 25.32
CA ARG A 73 -10.16 5.43 26.12
C ARG A 73 -8.69 5.80 25.92
N ILE A 74 -7.81 4.86 25.52
CA ILE A 74 -6.37 5.09 25.45
C ILE A 74 -5.89 5.20 23.99
N LYS A 75 -5.66 6.43 23.52
CA LYS A 75 -5.02 6.69 22.21
C LYS A 75 -3.49 6.87 22.28
N LYS A 76 -3.00 7.55 23.33
CA LYS A 76 -1.58 7.98 23.42
C LYS A 76 -0.59 6.89 23.81
N ARG A 77 -1.05 5.79 24.44
CA ARG A 77 -0.21 4.65 24.91
C ARG A 77 -0.61 3.30 24.31
N ARG A 78 -1.14 3.29 23.06
CA ARG A 78 -1.62 2.07 22.40
C ARG A 78 -0.55 0.98 22.27
N LEU A 79 0.68 1.35 21.91
CA LEU A 79 1.77 0.39 21.74
C LEU A 79 2.10 -0.35 23.05
N LEU A 80 2.25 0.39 24.16
CA LEU A 80 2.51 -0.19 25.47
C LEU A 80 1.35 -1.10 25.93
N PHE A 81 0.11 -0.64 25.73
CA PHE A 81 -1.08 -1.42 26.03
C PHE A 81 -1.10 -2.75 25.27
N THR A 82 -0.76 -2.74 23.99
CA THR A 82 -0.67 -3.96 23.17
C THR A 82 0.41 -4.91 23.69
N TYR A 83 1.61 -4.43 24.04
CA TYR A 83 2.62 -5.30 24.67
C TYR A 83 2.08 -5.94 25.95
N THR A 84 1.51 -5.16 26.87
CA THR A 84 0.97 -5.68 28.14
C THR A 84 -0.14 -6.71 27.90
N GLN A 85 -1.05 -6.43 26.98
CA GLN A 85 -2.15 -7.34 26.64
C GLN A 85 -1.61 -8.69 26.14
N ILE A 86 -0.67 -8.65 25.20
CA ILE A 86 -0.12 -9.85 24.57
C ILE A 86 0.70 -10.67 25.58
N SER A 87 1.47 -10.02 26.47
CA SER A 87 2.18 -10.71 27.56
C SER A 87 1.24 -11.38 28.56
N ILE A 88 0.08 -10.77 28.85
CA ILE A 88 -0.95 -11.40 29.67
C ILE A 88 -1.53 -12.62 28.95
N ASP A 89 -1.72 -12.55 27.64
CA ASP A 89 -2.24 -13.65 26.85
C ASP A 89 -1.29 -14.85 26.81
N THR A 90 0.03 -14.63 26.71
CA THR A 90 1.00 -15.74 26.79
C THR A 90 1.04 -16.39 28.17
N PHE A 91 0.82 -15.62 29.23
CA PHE A 91 0.68 -16.16 30.59
C PHE A 91 -0.54 -17.08 30.71
N PHE A 92 -1.70 -16.66 30.16
CA PHE A 92 -2.88 -17.53 30.11
C PHE A 92 -2.66 -18.78 29.27
N VAL A 93 -1.95 -18.67 28.15
CA VAL A 93 -1.55 -19.84 27.36
C VAL A 93 -0.69 -20.79 28.19
N THR A 94 0.29 -20.27 28.95
CA THR A 94 1.12 -21.08 29.86
C THR A 94 0.25 -21.82 30.88
N MET A 95 -0.72 -21.12 31.48
CA MET A 95 -1.63 -21.70 32.47
C MET A 95 -2.56 -22.76 31.85
N ILE A 96 -3.04 -22.54 30.63
CA ILE A 96 -3.81 -23.55 29.88
C ILE A 96 -2.96 -24.80 29.66
N ILE A 97 -1.73 -24.64 29.17
CA ILE A 97 -0.80 -25.75 28.93
C ILE A 97 -0.59 -26.54 30.23
N PHE A 98 -0.32 -25.85 31.33
CA PHE A 98 -0.14 -26.48 32.64
C PHE A 98 -1.36 -27.28 33.10
N VAL A 99 -2.56 -26.68 33.06
CA VAL A 99 -3.80 -27.34 33.50
C VAL A 99 -4.20 -28.51 32.59
N THR A 100 -3.87 -28.44 31.31
CA THR A 100 -4.23 -29.47 30.31
C THR A 100 -3.22 -30.60 30.17
N GLY A 101 -2.19 -30.62 31.04
CA GLY A 101 -1.24 -31.72 31.14
C GLY A 101 0.22 -31.33 31.01
N GLY A 102 0.54 -30.05 31.17
CA GLY A 102 1.90 -29.55 31.32
C GLY A 102 2.79 -29.93 30.15
N PHE A 103 3.88 -30.64 30.45
CA PHE A 103 4.81 -31.18 29.47
C PHE A 103 4.10 -31.91 28.35
N SER A 104 3.11 -32.77 28.63
CA SER A 104 2.43 -33.61 27.64
C SER A 104 1.31 -32.89 26.87
N SER A 105 1.05 -31.61 27.15
CA SER A 105 -0.06 -30.86 26.55
C SER A 105 0.12 -30.54 25.06
N VAL A 106 -0.93 -30.82 24.29
CA VAL A 106 -1.04 -30.46 22.85
C VAL A 106 -1.26 -28.95 22.65
N PHE A 107 -1.67 -28.23 23.71
CA PHE A 107 -1.95 -26.80 23.66
C PHE A 107 -0.70 -25.91 23.63
N SER A 108 0.51 -26.49 23.61
CA SER A 108 1.76 -25.77 23.34
C SER A 108 1.75 -25.05 21.97
N LEU A 109 0.96 -25.53 21.01
CA LEU A 109 0.74 -24.87 19.71
C LEU A 109 0.09 -23.48 19.82
N LEU A 110 -0.54 -23.14 20.94
CA LEU A 110 -1.19 -21.84 21.15
C LEU A 110 -0.21 -20.68 21.25
N TYR A 111 1.03 -20.95 21.67
CA TYR A 111 2.08 -19.94 21.58
C TYR A 111 2.31 -19.48 20.14
N LEU A 112 2.16 -20.38 19.16
CA LEU A 112 2.35 -20.04 17.75
C LEU A 112 1.27 -19.05 17.28
N VAL A 113 0.01 -19.26 17.69
CA VAL A 113 -1.09 -18.34 17.39
C VAL A 113 -0.81 -16.95 18.00
N VAL A 114 -0.29 -16.93 19.24
CA VAL A 114 0.09 -15.68 19.90
C VAL A 114 1.18 -14.94 19.16
N ILE A 115 2.22 -15.66 18.73
CA ILE A 115 3.33 -15.10 17.99
C ILE A 115 2.85 -14.55 16.64
N ILE A 116 2.00 -15.28 15.91
CA ILE A 116 1.44 -14.85 14.62
C ILE A 116 0.73 -13.50 14.77
N TYR A 117 -0.21 -13.34 15.71
CA TYR A 117 -0.88 -12.05 15.84
C TYR A 117 0.07 -10.96 16.35
N SER A 118 1.08 -11.30 17.17
CA SER A 118 2.04 -10.33 17.68
C SER A 118 2.86 -9.71 16.55
N SER A 119 3.17 -10.49 15.51
CA SER A 119 3.82 -10.00 14.28
C SER A 119 2.97 -8.97 13.54
N MET A 120 1.65 -9.15 13.52
CA MET A 120 0.70 -8.24 12.86
C MET A 120 0.55 -6.91 13.59
N LEU A 121 0.72 -6.90 14.93
CA LEU A 121 0.49 -5.72 15.78
C LEU A 121 1.76 -5.00 16.21
N LEU A 122 2.83 -5.74 16.51
CA LEU A 122 4.08 -5.23 17.08
C LEU A 122 5.27 -5.36 16.12
N PHE A 123 5.02 -5.79 14.87
CA PHE A 123 6.01 -5.96 13.82
C PHE A 123 7.11 -6.97 14.18
N ARG A 124 8.21 -6.95 13.42
CA ARG A 124 9.35 -7.86 13.57
C ARG A 124 9.96 -7.88 14.97
N LYS A 125 10.24 -6.70 15.53
CA LYS A 125 10.86 -6.58 16.86
C LYS A 125 9.93 -7.15 17.94
N GLY A 126 8.64 -6.84 17.88
CA GLY A 126 7.66 -7.37 18.82
C GLY A 126 7.49 -8.87 18.73
N SER A 127 7.38 -9.43 17.52
CA SER A 127 7.24 -10.87 17.31
C SER A 127 8.41 -11.67 17.92
N ILE A 128 9.65 -11.20 17.71
CA ILE A 128 10.84 -11.85 18.26
C ILE A 128 10.86 -11.77 19.80
N ILE A 129 10.53 -10.60 20.37
CA ILE A 129 10.44 -10.43 21.82
C ILE A 129 9.39 -11.38 22.40
N MET A 130 8.23 -11.50 21.76
CA MET A 130 7.17 -12.38 22.23
C MET A 130 7.57 -13.86 22.10
N ALA A 131 8.25 -14.26 21.03
CA ALA A 131 8.76 -15.63 20.89
C ALA A 131 9.77 -16.01 21.97
N ALA A 132 10.68 -15.08 22.31
CA ALA A 132 11.60 -15.27 23.43
C ALA A 132 10.83 -15.40 24.76
N PHE A 133 9.83 -14.56 24.98
CA PHE A 133 9.01 -14.61 26.20
C PHE A 133 8.22 -15.93 26.32
N CYS A 134 7.57 -16.39 25.25
CA CYS A 134 6.89 -17.68 25.20
C CYS A 134 7.85 -18.85 25.46
N SER A 135 9.05 -18.81 24.88
CA SER A 135 10.06 -19.87 25.04
C SER A 135 10.55 -19.95 26.49
N ILE A 136 10.79 -18.79 27.13
CA ILE A 136 11.17 -18.71 28.54
C ILE A 136 10.02 -19.22 29.43
N GLN A 137 8.79 -18.78 29.20
CA GLN A 137 7.62 -19.22 29.98
C GLN A 137 7.42 -20.74 29.88
N TYR A 138 7.52 -21.30 28.68
CA TYR A 138 7.40 -22.74 28.46
C TYR A 138 8.55 -23.51 29.13
N GLY A 139 9.80 -23.07 28.95
CA GLY A 139 10.97 -23.71 29.57
C GLY A 139 10.86 -23.74 31.09
N ILE A 140 10.56 -22.60 31.71
CA ILE A 140 10.36 -22.50 33.17
C ILE A 140 9.24 -23.44 33.64
N MET A 141 8.10 -23.47 32.93
CA MET A 141 6.99 -24.36 33.30
C MET A 141 7.42 -25.83 33.28
N VAL A 142 8.11 -26.26 32.21
CA VAL A 142 8.57 -27.66 32.08
C VAL A 142 9.65 -28.00 33.09
N ASP A 143 10.62 -27.10 33.34
CA ASP A 143 11.67 -27.33 34.33
C ASP A 143 11.10 -27.47 35.75
N LEU A 144 10.15 -26.60 36.12
CA LEU A 144 9.47 -26.69 37.41
C LEU A 144 8.64 -27.97 37.55
N GLU A 145 8.06 -28.48 36.46
CA GLU A 145 7.36 -29.77 36.43
C GLU A 145 8.35 -30.93 36.56
N TYR A 146 9.47 -30.88 35.85
CA TYR A 146 10.51 -31.91 35.87
C TYR A 146 11.12 -32.12 37.26
N TYR A 147 11.40 -31.03 37.98
CA TYR A 147 11.90 -31.08 39.36
C TYR A 147 10.82 -31.34 40.42
N GLY A 148 9.56 -31.55 40.01
CA GLY A 148 8.46 -31.87 40.92
C GLY A 148 7.98 -30.70 41.79
N ILE A 149 8.41 -29.47 41.50
CA ILE A 149 7.94 -28.24 42.18
C ILE A 149 6.50 -27.95 41.76
N LEU A 150 6.20 -28.10 40.46
CA LEU A 150 4.85 -28.04 39.92
C LEU A 150 4.34 -29.45 39.66
N LYS A 151 3.26 -29.84 40.33
CA LYS A 151 2.55 -31.08 40.03
C LYS A 151 1.51 -30.82 38.94
N PRO A 152 1.62 -31.45 37.76
CA PRO A 152 0.70 -31.19 36.67
C PRO A 152 -0.67 -31.79 36.98
N PHE A 153 -1.74 -31.19 36.44
CA PHE A 153 -3.13 -31.61 36.67
C PHE A 153 -3.54 -32.85 35.84
N ILE A 154 -2.62 -33.80 35.64
CA ILE A 154 -2.84 -34.99 34.80
C ILE A 154 -3.55 -36.08 35.61
N MET A 155 -4.45 -36.84 34.97
CA MET A 155 -5.11 -37.99 35.60
C MET A 155 -4.22 -39.25 35.67
N ASP A 156 -3.11 -39.25 34.92
CA ASP A 156 -2.12 -40.31 34.81
C ASP A 156 -0.72 -39.73 35.11
N GLU A 157 -0.16 -40.09 36.26
CA GLU A 157 1.16 -39.62 36.69
C GLU A 157 2.27 -40.07 35.73
N ALA A 158 2.08 -41.15 34.96
CA ALA A 158 3.09 -41.62 34.00
C ALA A 158 3.44 -40.59 32.91
N LEU A 159 2.54 -39.64 32.65
CA LEU A 159 2.71 -38.58 31.65
C LEU A 159 3.39 -37.31 32.20
N ALA A 160 3.75 -37.28 33.49
CA ALA A 160 4.45 -36.15 34.11
C ALA A 160 5.90 -36.06 33.63
N ALA A 161 6.42 -34.82 33.48
CA ALA A 161 7.78 -34.58 33.00
C ALA A 161 8.87 -35.35 33.77
N SER A 162 8.70 -35.52 35.09
CA SER A 162 9.66 -36.21 35.96
C SER A 162 9.89 -37.69 35.61
N ASN A 163 8.97 -38.31 34.87
CA ASN A 163 9.04 -39.72 34.46
C ASN A 163 9.74 -39.92 33.12
N TYR A 164 10.07 -38.83 32.41
CA TYR A 164 10.79 -38.87 31.13
C TYR A 164 12.29 -38.65 31.35
N ASP A 165 13.11 -39.18 30.44
CA ASP A 165 14.55 -38.92 30.45
C ASP A 165 14.84 -37.43 30.17
N VAL A 166 15.92 -36.91 30.78
CA VAL A 166 16.35 -35.50 30.60
C VAL A 166 16.46 -35.15 29.11
N SER A 167 16.95 -36.09 28.29
CA SER A 167 17.12 -35.89 26.85
C SER A 167 15.79 -35.64 26.14
N GLN A 168 14.72 -36.32 26.54
CA GLN A 168 13.38 -36.18 25.94
C GLN A 168 12.75 -34.84 26.33
N VAL A 169 12.91 -34.45 27.60
CA VAL A 169 12.43 -33.16 28.10
C VAL A 169 13.13 -32.01 27.40
N PHE A 170 14.46 -32.08 27.34
CA PHE A 170 15.29 -31.11 26.64
C PHE A 170 14.94 -31.00 25.15
N TYR A 171 14.80 -32.13 24.46
CA TYR A 171 14.40 -32.16 23.05
C TYR A 171 13.07 -31.45 22.80
N LYS A 172 12.07 -31.65 23.67
CA LYS A 172 10.77 -30.99 23.54
C LYS A 172 10.85 -29.48 23.76
N ILE A 173 11.64 -29.02 24.74
CA ILE A 173 11.87 -27.58 24.97
C ILE A 173 12.53 -26.97 23.73
N VAL A 174 13.59 -27.61 23.22
CA VAL A 174 14.33 -27.13 22.03
C VAL A 174 13.42 -27.05 20.81
N ILE A 175 12.60 -28.07 20.53
CA ILE A 175 11.65 -28.05 19.41
C ILE A 175 10.63 -26.93 19.57
N THR A 176 10.07 -26.76 20.77
CA THR A 176 9.05 -25.74 21.01
C THR A 176 9.64 -24.33 20.85
N MET A 177 10.85 -24.12 21.36
CA MET A 177 11.60 -22.87 21.17
C MET A 177 11.90 -22.62 19.68
N ALA A 178 12.41 -23.63 18.97
CA ALA A 178 12.68 -23.54 17.54
C ALA A 178 11.41 -23.22 16.74
N ALA A 179 10.28 -23.85 17.06
CA ALA A 179 8.99 -23.56 16.44
C ALA A 179 8.53 -22.12 16.72
N CYS A 180 8.67 -21.63 17.96
CA CYS A 180 8.33 -20.24 18.31
C CYS A 180 9.14 -19.24 17.47
N PHE A 181 10.46 -19.43 17.37
CA PHE A 181 11.32 -18.53 16.58
C PHE A 181 11.09 -18.66 15.07
N ALA A 182 10.88 -19.88 14.56
CA ALA A 182 10.57 -20.11 13.15
C ALA A 182 9.26 -19.42 12.75
N VAL A 183 8.20 -19.58 13.56
CA VAL A 183 6.92 -18.91 13.34
C VAL A 183 7.06 -17.40 13.49
N ALA A 184 7.82 -16.89 14.46
CA ALA A 184 8.05 -15.46 14.63
C ALA A 184 8.72 -14.84 13.40
N PHE A 185 9.71 -15.53 12.84
CA PHE A 185 10.41 -15.11 11.63
C PHE A 185 9.50 -15.15 10.41
N LEU A 186 8.84 -16.29 10.13
CA LEU A 186 7.95 -16.47 8.98
C LEU A 186 6.77 -15.50 9.00
N SER A 187 6.06 -15.41 10.14
CA SER A 187 4.93 -14.49 10.30
C SER A 187 5.36 -13.03 10.15
N SER A 188 6.53 -12.65 10.66
CA SER A 188 7.09 -11.32 10.46
C SER A 188 7.36 -11.00 8.99
N LEU A 189 7.94 -11.94 8.23
CA LEU A 189 8.20 -11.75 6.80
C LEU A 189 6.90 -11.56 6.03
N LEU A 190 5.91 -12.43 6.28
CA LEU A 190 4.60 -12.35 5.65
C LEU A 190 3.89 -11.03 5.98
N SER A 191 3.93 -10.61 7.24
CA SER A 191 3.32 -9.35 7.67
C SER A 191 4.00 -8.13 7.04
N GLU A 192 5.32 -8.15 6.87
CA GLU A 192 6.06 -7.06 6.21
C GLU A 192 5.76 -7.01 4.71
N GLN A 193 5.76 -8.15 4.02
CA GLN A 193 5.43 -8.24 2.60
C GLN A 193 4.00 -7.80 2.32
N ALA A 194 3.03 -8.31 3.08
CA ALA A 194 1.62 -7.92 2.92
C ALA A 194 1.42 -6.41 3.07
N ARG A 195 2.13 -5.78 4.01
CA ARG A 195 2.07 -4.32 4.21
C ARG A 195 2.72 -3.56 3.07
N LYS A 196 3.87 -4.03 2.55
CA LYS A 196 4.56 -3.41 1.42
C LYS A 196 3.69 -3.47 0.17
N THR A 197 3.15 -4.64 -0.16
CA THR A 197 2.23 -4.83 -1.29
C THR A 197 1.00 -3.95 -1.17
N LYS A 198 0.38 -3.86 0.02
CA LYS A 198 -0.76 -2.96 0.25
C LYS A 198 -0.39 -1.49 0.00
N LYS A 199 0.78 -1.05 0.45
CA LYS A 199 1.24 0.34 0.24
C LYS A 199 1.47 0.63 -1.25
N GLU A 200 2.09 -0.30 -1.96
CA GLU A 200 2.32 -0.18 -3.42
C GLU A 200 0.99 -0.18 -4.20
N LEU A 201 0.05 -1.05 -3.83
CA LEU A 201 -1.28 -1.11 -4.45
C LEU A 201 -2.03 0.21 -4.28
N LEU A 202 -2.03 0.80 -3.08
CA LEU A 202 -2.66 2.09 -2.84
C LEU A 202 -2.00 3.24 -3.63
N ALA A 203 -0.68 3.22 -3.78
CA ALA A 203 0.02 4.21 -4.60
C ALA A 203 -0.32 4.05 -6.10
N MET A 204 -0.42 2.81 -6.58
CA MET A 204 -0.81 2.50 -7.94
C MET A 204 -2.27 2.92 -8.23
N GLU A 205 -3.18 2.68 -7.29
CA GLU A 205 -4.58 3.08 -7.41
C GLU A 205 -4.73 4.61 -7.52
N ASP A 206 -3.95 5.39 -6.74
CA ASP A 206 -3.94 6.86 -6.85
C ASP A 206 -3.37 7.33 -8.20
N HIS A 207 -2.32 6.65 -8.68
CA HIS A 207 -1.75 6.93 -9.99
C HIS A 207 -2.75 6.67 -11.12
N VAL A 208 -3.42 5.51 -11.10
CA VAL A 208 -4.44 5.15 -12.11
C VAL A 208 -5.58 6.16 -12.09
N LYS A 209 -6.12 6.52 -10.92
CA LYS A 209 -7.17 7.56 -10.81
C LYS A 209 -6.75 8.89 -11.40
N ARG A 210 -5.48 9.27 -11.23
CA ARG A 210 -4.94 10.52 -11.80
C ARG A 210 -4.87 10.45 -13.32
N VAL A 211 -4.42 9.31 -13.87
CA VAL A 211 -4.37 9.08 -15.32
C VAL A 211 -5.78 9.07 -15.92
N GLU A 212 -6.74 8.37 -15.30
CA GLU A 212 -8.15 8.37 -15.74
C GLU A 212 -8.75 9.78 -15.75
N LYS A 213 -8.48 10.57 -14.69
CA LYS A 213 -8.95 11.96 -14.62
C LYS A 213 -8.34 12.81 -15.72
N MET A 214 -7.05 12.66 -16.01
CA MET A 214 -6.37 13.38 -17.10
C MET A 214 -6.93 12.98 -18.46
N ALA A 215 -7.15 11.68 -18.70
CA ALA A 215 -7.74 11.18 -19.94
C ALA A 215 -9.15 11.72 -20.17
N ALA A 216 -10.01 11.69 -19.14
CA ALA A 216 -11.36 12.25 -19.22
C ALA A 216 -11.34 13.78 -19.47
N MET A 217 -10.42 14.50 -18.83
CA MET A 217 -10.21 15.93 -19.11
C MET A 217 -9.74 16.16 -20.55
N GLY A 218 -8.88 15.29 -21.10
CA GLY A 218 -8.44 15.35 -22.50
C GLY A 218 -9.56 15.10 -23.51
N GLU A 219 -10.45 14.13 -23.26
CA GLU A 219 -11.62 13.90 -24.12
C GLU A 219 -12.59 15.09 -24.10
N MET A 220 -12.89 15.64 -22.92
CA MET A 220 -13.74 16.83 -22.81
C MET A 220 -13.09 18.06 -23.45
N ALA A 221 -11.77 18.23 -23.27
CA ALA A 221 -11.02 19.31 -23.89
C ALA A 221 -11.08 19.23 -25.42
N ALA A 222 -10.96 18.04 -26.01
CA ALA A 222 -11.06 17.83 -27.45
C ALA A 222 -12.39 18.29 -28.04
N GLY A 223 -13.51 17.96 -27.38
CA GLY A 223 -14.84 18.46 -27.78
C GLY A 223 -14.94 19.97 -27.67
N LEU A 224 -14.57 20.53 -26.51
CA LEU A 224 -14.63 21.97 -26.25
C LEU A 224 -13.71 22.79 -27.17
N ALA A 225 -12.56 22.26 -27.56
CA ALA A 225 -11.61 22.96 -28.41
C ALA A 225 -12.15 23.17 -29.83
N HIS A 226 -12.83 22.17 -30.40
CA HIS A 226 -13.54 22.35 -31.67
C HIS A 226 -14.67 23.39 -31.52
N GLU A 227 -15.40 23.36 -30.41
CA GLU A 227 -16.46 24.32 -30.13
C GLU A 227 -15.96 25.75 -29.86
N ILE A 228 -14.72 25.95 -29.37
CA ILE A 228 -14.10 27.27 -29.17
C ILE A 228 -13.45 27.80 -30.45
N LYS A 229 -12.83 26.93 -31.27
CA LYS A 229 -12.23 27.34 -32.55
C LYS A 229 -13.27 27.93 -33.50
N ASN A 230 -14.49 27.37 -33.51
CA ASN A 230 -15.56 27.81 -34.40
C ASN A 230 -15.99 29.29 -34.19
N PRO A 231 -16.33 29.76 -32.98
CA PRO A 231 -16.67 31.17 -32.75
C PRO A 231 -15.48 32.11 -32.94
N LEU A 232 -14.25 31.68 -32.63
CA LEU A 232 -13.05 32.48 -32.91
C LEU A 232 -12.83 32.68 -34.41
N ALA A 233 -13.01 31.63 -35.20
CA ALA A 233 -12.94 31.70 -36.66
C ALA A 233 -14.05 32.59 -37.24
N SER A 234 -15.27 32.47 -36.71
CA SER A 234 -16.39 33.33 -37.11
C SER A 234 -16.11 34.80 -36.78
N LEU A 235 -15.60 35.11 -35.58
CA LEU A 235 -15.24 36.47 -35.17
C LEU A 235 -14.14 37.06 -36.04
N ALA A 236 -13.08 36.28 -36.30
CA ALA A 236 -12.01 36.70 -37.19
C ALA A 236 -12.55 37.00 -38.60
N GLY A 237 -13.38 36.10 -39.15
CA GLY A 237 -14.01 36.27 -40.46
C GLY A 237 -14.89 37.52 -40.53
N SER A 238 -15.74 37.77 -39.53
CA SER A 238 -16.58 38.97 -39.47
C SER A 238 -15.76 40.27 -39.41
N ILE A 239 -14.65 40.28 -38.67
CA ILE A 239 -13.75 41.45 -38.60
C ILE A 239 -13.02 41.65 -39.93
N GLN A 240 -12.65 40.57 -40.60
CA GLN A 240 -12.01 40.63 -41.91
C GLN A 240 -12.94 41.23 -42.96
N LEU A 241 -14.20 40.79 -42.99
CA LEU A 241 -15.23 41.36 -43.86
C LEU A 241 -15.52 42.82 -43.52
N LEU A 242 -15.65 43.13 -42.22
CA LEU A 242 -15.85 44.51 -41.78
C LEU A 242 -14.71 45.40 -42.30
N ARG A 243 -13.47 44.96 -42.15
CA ARG A 243 -12.28 45.69 -42.62
C ARG A 243 -12.26 45.95 -44.13
N GLU A 244 -12.93 45.13 -44.94
CA GLU A 244 -13.09 45.33 -46.39
C GLU A 244 -14.21 46.34 -46.72
N ASP A 245 -15.28 46.39 -45.92
CA ASP A 245 -16.48 47.20 -46.18
C ASP A 245 -16.44 48.63 -45.60
N ILE A 246 -15.66 48.89 -44.54
CA ILE A 246 -15.54 50.24 -43.94
C ILE A 246 -14.42 51.07 -44.57
N LYS A 247 -14.66 52.39 -44.65
CA LYS A 247 -13.66 53.38 -45.07
C LYS A 247 -12.43 53.31 -44.15
N TYR A 248 -11.24 53.29 -44.74
CA TYR A 248 -9.99 53.20 -43.99
C TYR A 248 -9.87 54.32 -42.96
N ASP A 249 -9.77 53.92 -41.70
CA ASP A 249 -9.51 54.77 -40.55
C ASP A 249 -8.36 54.14 -39.72
N PRO A 250 -7.27 54.87 -39.43
CA PRO A 250 -6.09 54.32 -38.78
C PRO A 250 -6.36 53.72 -37.39
N ASP A 251 -7.27 54.31 -36.61
CA ASP A 251 -7.58 53.86 -35.26
C ASP A 251 -8.44 52.59 -35.29
N ASN A 252 -9.44 52.52 -36.18
CA ASN A 252 -10.23 51.32 -36.42
C ASN A 252 -9.40 50.15 -36.97
N ASP A 253 -8.48 50.38 -37.92
CA ASP A 253 -7.59 49.33 -38.44
C ASP A 253 -6.70 48.76 -37.34
N LYS A 254 -6.18 49.62 -36.45
CA LYS A 254 -5.37 49.20 -35.31
C LYS A 254 -6.15 48.32 -34.32
N LEU A 255 -7.40 48.68 -34.02
CA LEU A 255 -8.30 47.89 -33.17
C LEU A 255 -8.62 46.53 -33.80
N MET A 256 -8.98 46.51 -35.09
CA MET A 256 -9.26 45.26 -35.82
C MET A 256 -8.03 44.33 -35.85
N GLN A 257 -6.82 44.87 -36.04
CA GLN A 257 -5.58 44.10 -35.94
C GLN A 257 -5.33 43.53 -34.52
N ILE A 258 -5.67 44.27 -33.47
CA ILE A 258 -5.57 43.77 -32.10
C ILE A 258 -6.51 42.57 -31.90
N ILE A 259 -7.77 42.67 -32.33
CA ILE A 259 -8.75 41.60 -32.12
C ILE A 259 -8.39 40.36 -32.94
N LEU A 260 -7.97 40.52 -34.21
CA LEU A 260 -7.52 39.41 -35.06
C LEU A 260 -6.32 38.68 -34.44
N ARG A 261 -5.36 39.42 -33.90
CA ARG A 261 -4.20 38.85 -33.21
C ARG A 261 -4.62 38.07 -31.97
N GLU A 262 -5.55 38.57 -31.16
CA GLU A 262 -6.00 37.84 -29.97
C GLU A 262 -6.86 36.62 -30.30
N ALA A 263 -7.69 36.67 -31.34
CA ALA A 263 -8.42 35.50 -31.82
C ALA A 263 -7.46 34.38 -32.25
N ASN A 264 -6.40 34.73 -33.00
CA ASN A 264 -5.36 33.78 -33.40
C ASN A 264 -4.57 33.24 -32.20
N ARG A 265 -4.23 34.10 -31.23
CA ARG A 265 -3.54 33.68 -30.00
C ARG A 265 -4.38 32.70 -29.19
N LEU A 266 -5.69 32.95 -29.02
CA LEU A 266 -6.60 32.04 -28.33
C LEU A 266 -6.72 30.70 -29.05
N SER A 267 -6.79 30.71 -30.39
CA SER A 267 -6.82 29.49 -31.21
C SER A 267 -5.54 28.65 -31.03
N SER A 268 -4.38 29.30 -30.94
CA SER A 268 -3.10 28.64 -30.65
C SER A 268 -3.11 28.02 -29.25
N LEU A 269 -3.49 28.79 -28.22
CA LEU A 269 -3.54 28.30 -26.83
C LEU A 269 -4.46 27.09 -26.67
N VAL A 270 -5.61 27.08 -27.34
CA VAL A 270 -6.54 25.94 -27.35
C VAL A 270 -5.88 24.72 -28.03
N SER A 271 -5.14 24.94 -29.11
CA SER A 271 -4.42 23.86 -29.81
C SER A 271 -3.28 23.28 -28.98
N ASP A 272 -2.51 24.12 -28.29
CA ASP A 272 -1.41 23.72 -27.42
C ASP A 272 -1.92 22.93 -26.21
N PHE A 273 -3.04 23.37 -25.62
CA PHE A 273 -3.70 22.65 -24.52
C PHE A 273 -4.20 21.26 -24.95
N LEU A 274 -4.71 21.12 -26.18
CA LEU A 274 -5.11 19.82 -26.73
C LEU A 274 -3.93 18.89 -26.95
N LEU A 275 -2.84 19.40 -27.53
CA LEU A 275 -1.61 18.64 -27.74
C LEU A 275 -1.07 18.08 -26.42
N PHE A 276 -1.16 18.87 -25.34
CA PHE A 276 -0.80 18.43 -23.99
C PHE A 276 -1.78 17.38 -23.43
N ALA A 277 -3.09 17.59 -23.56
CA ALA A 277 -4.10 16.75 -22.92
C ALA A 277 -4.35 15.41 -23.65
N LYS A 278 -4.18 15.40 -24.98
CA LYS A 278 -4.26 14.19 -25.81
C LYS A 278 -3.27 14.33 -26.97
N PRO A 279 -2.01 13.93 -26.77
CA PRO A 279 -1.05 13.86 -27.86
C PRO A 279 -1.64 13.01 -28.97
N GLN A 280 -1.78 13.54 -30.18
CA GLN A 280 -2.16 12.70 -31.30
C GLN A 280 -1.06 11.66 -31.50
N ALA A 281 -1.45 10.39 -31.63
CA ALA A 281 -0.54 9.38 -32.14
C ALA A 281 -0.27 9.74 -33.60
N GLY A 282 0.83 10.46 -33.84
CA GLY A 282 1.28 10.80 -35.18
C GLY A 282 1.52 9.54 -36.02
N LYS A 283 1.58 9.70 -37.34
CA LYS A 283 1.92 8.59 -38.23
C LYS A 283 3.42 8.40 -38.20
N VAL A 284 3.87 7.31 -37.59
CA VAL A 284 5.29 6.95 -37.56
C VAL A 284 5.72 6.57 -38.98
N GLU A 285 6.66 7.32 -39.53
CA GLU A 285 7.26 7.07 -40.84
C GLU A 285 8.79 7.03 -40.69
N ALA A 286 9.46 6.31 -41.59
CA ALA A 286 10.92 6.28 -41.63
C ALA A 286 11.43 7.57 -42.29
N ILE A 287 12.16 8.38 -41.53
CA ILE A 287 12.66 9.69 -41.95
C ILE A 287 14.18 9.66 -42.00
N GLU A 288 14.75 10.08 -43.13
CA GLU A 288 16.17 10.37 -43.25
C GLU A 288 16.50 11.67 -42.50
N LEU A 289 17.21 11.56 -41.38
CA LEU A 289 17.39 12.66 -40.43
C LEU A 289 18.15 13.84 -41.03
N ALA A 290 19.20 13.58 -41.82
CA ALA A 290 20.00 14.62 -42.46
C ALA A 290 19.17 15.48 -43.43
N LYS A 291 18.25 14.84 -44.17
CA LYS A 291 17.35 15.52 -45.09
C LYS A 291 16.35 16.41 -44.34
N ALA A 292 15.72 15.89 -43.29
CA ALA A 292 14.77 16.66 -42.47
C ALA A 292 15.43 17.87 -41.78
N LEU A 293 16.64 17.70 -41.25
CA LEU A 293 17.42 18.81 -40.68
C LEU A 293 17.74 19.88 -41.73
N THR A 294 18.15 19.47 -42.92
CA THR A 294 18.50 20.39 -44.01
C THR A 294 17.29 21.22 -44.45
N GLU A 295 16.15 20.58 -44.71
CA GLU A 295 14.91 21.26 -45.09
C GLU A 295 14.44 22.25 -44.01
N THR A 296 14.53 21.86 -42.74
CA THR A 296 14.12 22.73 -41.61
C THR A 296 15.02 23.96 -41.49
N ILE A 297 16.34 23.79 -41.63
CA ILE A 297 17.29 24.90 -41.55
C ILE A 297 17.14 25.83 -42.75
N GLU A 298 16.95 25.31 -43.97
CA GLU A 298 16.68 26.14 -45.15
C GLU A 298 15.40 26.97 -45.00
N LEU A 299 14.36 26.40 -44.39
CA LEU A 299 13.13 27.11 -44.08
C LEU A 299 13.39 28.24 -43.06
N PHE A 300 14.23 27.98 -42.06
CA PHE A 300 14.60 28.95 -41.03
C PHE A 300 15.46 30.09 -41.59
N GLU A 301 16.42 29.78 -42.47
CA GLU A 301 17.30 30.76 -43.14
C GLU A 301 16.50 31.71 -44.06
N LYS A 302 15.38 31.26 -44.63
CA LYS A 302 14.47 32.08 -45.45
C LYS A 302 13.61 33.05 -44.65
N ASP A 303 13.46 32.85 -43.34
CA ASP A 303 12.71 33.79 -42.48
C ASP A 303 13.54 35.06 -42.23
N THR A 304 13.35 36.02 -43.14
CA THR A 304 14.19 37.19 -43.39
C THR A 304 14.29 38.16 -42.22
N LYS A 305 13.42 38.03 -41.21
CA LYS A 305 13.45 38.87 -40.01
C LYS A 305 14.55 38.48 -39.01
N ARG A 306 15.11 37.26 -39.11
CA ARG A 306 16.02 36.70 -38.10
C ARG A 306 17.41 36.34 -38.64
N SER A 307 17.57 36.20 -39.96
CA SER A 307 18.83 35.73 -40.60
C SER A 307 20.03 36.69 -40.53
N ASN A 308 19.86 37.98 -40.20
CA ASN A 308 20.97 38.95 -40.28
C ASN A 308 21.95 38.93 -39.09
N ARG A 309 21.79 38.05 -38.09
CA ARG A 309 22.65 38.01 -36.88
C ARG A 309 23.14 36.64 -36.45
N ILE A 310 22.80 35.57 -37.17
CA ILE A 310 23.02 34.19 -36.73
C ILE A 310 23.82 33.44 -37.80
N SER A 311 24.85 32.73 -37.38
CA SER A 311 25.63 31.81 -38.20
C SER A 311 25.20 30.38 -37.87
N ILE A 312 24.77 29.61 -38.87
CA ILE A 312 24.39 28.21 -38.70
C ILE A 312 25.49 27.33 -39.34
N ASN A 313 26.10 26.46 -38.55
CA ASN A 313 27.04 25.45 -39.04
C ASN A 313 26.34 24.09 -39.12
N LYS A 314 26.47 23.40 -40.26
CA LYS A 314 25.80 22.13 -40.56
C LYS A 314 26.85 21.01 -40.57
N ASP A 315 26.86 20.18 -39.54
CA ASP A 315 27.70 18.98 -39.45
C ASP A 315 26.80 17.77 -39.22
N PHE A 316 26.58 17.00 -40.29
CA PHE A 316 25.64 15.89 -40.31
C PHE A 316 26.32 14.58 -40.68
N ILE A 317 25.89 13.51 -40.03
CA ILE A 317 26.21 12.14 -40.43
C ILE A 317 25.08 11.65 -41.35
N SER A 318 25.43 11.22 -42.56
CA SER A 318 24.49 10.67 -43.53
C SER A 318 23.97 9.29 -43.13
N ASP A 319 22.89 8.81 -43.77
CA ASP A 319 22.31 7.47 -43.59
C ASP A 319 21.73 7.15 -42.20
N ILE A 320 21.41 8.17 -41.40
CA ILE A 320 20.67 7.99 -40.15
C ILE A 320 19.17 8.07 -40.43
N TRP A 321 18.48 6.95 -40.18
CA TRP A 321 17.03 6.84 -40.29
C TRP A 321 16.39 6.76 -38.91
N ILE A 322 15.32 7.52 -38.71
CA ILE A 322 14.54 7.49 -37.47
C ILE A 322 13.06 7.20 -37.77
N GLU A 323 12.38 6.55 -36.83
CA GLU A 323 10.94 6.31 -36.89
C GLU A 323 10.22 7.38 -36.06
N MET A 324 9.57 8.33 -36.73
CA MET A 324 8.84 9.42 -36.06
C MET A 324 7.75 9.99 -36.97
N ASP A 325 6.83 10.77 -36.41
CA ASP A 325 5.94 11.61 -37.22
C ASP A 325 6.72 12.80 -37.81
N PRO A 326 6.75 12.98 -39.15
CA PRO A 326 7.50 14.06 -39.79
C PRO A 326 7.10 15.46 -39.31
N THR A 327 5.82 15.67 -39.01
CA THR A 327 5.27 16.93 -38.53
C THR A 327 5.77 17.24 -37.12
N HIS A 328 5.78 16.25 -36.24
CA HIS A 328 6.33 16.40 -34.89
C HIS A 328 7.85 16.66 -34.92
N LEU A 329 8.59 15.95 -35.78
CA LEU A 329 10.03 16.16 -35.93
C LEU A 329 10.31 17.60 -36.39
N LEU A 330 9.61 18.08 -37.42
CA LEU A 330 9.72 19.46 -37.90
C LEU A 330 9.44 20.47 -36.77
N GLN A 331 8.38 20.25 -36.00
CA GLN A 331 8.01 21.13 -34.89
C GLN A 331 9.07 21.16 -33.77
N ILE A 332 9.66 20.01 -33.42
CA ILE A 332 10.75 19.93 -32.44
C ILE A 332 11.96 20.71 -32.94
N LEU A 333 12.41 20.44 -34.16
CA LEU A 333 13.58 21.09 -34.75
C LEU A 333 13.37 22.60 -34.86
N TRP A 334 12.20 23.03 -35.32
CA TRP A 334 11.84 24.43 -35.43
C TRP A 334 11.85 25.15 -34.08
N ASN A 335 11.27 24.54 -33.04
CA ASN A 335 11.26 25.12 -31.69
C ASN A 335 12.67 25.19 -31.08
N LEU A 336 13.54 24.22 -31.36
CA LEU A 336 14.94 24.26 -30.93
C LEU A 336 15.69 25.41 -31.61
N LEU A 337 15.52 25.58 -32.93
CA LEU A 337 16.13 26.68 -33.68
C LEU A 337 15.63 28.05 -33.20
N LEU A 338 14.33 28.18 -32.93
CA LEU A 338 13.73 29.39 -32.35
C LEU A 338 14.35 29.73 -30.99
N ASN A 339 14.40 28.75 -30.08
CA ASN A 339 14.98 28.95 -28.75
C ASN A 339 16.46 29.33 -28.83
N ALA A 340 17.22 28.72 -29.76
CA ALA A 340 18.64 29.04 -29.96
C ALA A 340 18.86 30.43 -30.57
N ALA A 341 17.92 30.94 -31.37
CA ALA A 341 17.98 32.27 -31.96
C ALA A 341 17.53 33.39 -31.01
N GLU A 342 16.71 33.05 -30.01
CA GLU A 342 16.19 33.99 -29.00
C GLU A 342 17.07 34.07 -27.74
N ALA A 343 17.86 33.04 -27.46
CA ALA A 343 18.88 33.00 -26.40
C ALA A 343 20.12 33.82 -26.76
#